data_AF-A0A2M6U6H6-F1
#
_entry.id   AF-A0A2M6U6H6-F1
#
_cell.length_a   1.000
_cell.length_b   1.000
_cell.length_c   1.000
_cell.angle_alpha   90.00
_cell.angle_beta   90.00
_cell.angle_gamma   90.00
#
_symmetry.space_group_name_H-M   'P 1'
#
loop_
_entity.id
_entity.type
_entity.pdbx_description
1 polymer ?
#
loop_
_entity_poly.entity_id
_entity_poly.type
_entity_poly.pdbx_seq_one_letter_code
_entity_poly.pdbx_strand_id
1 'polypeptide(L)'
;MSDIGRLICGEPLADGLAKSALNQLALSIDAFAARAVKILKDEASVEAIALGPFFARVVLENSCAALVGRLDTFRILYLSEFQGQPEYEPGKRARSAFSWFGDVMPADEKNADLWNIDHDVSKISRALFSKHIDRVCWQPAVENMLDYVSASGSDPLLREILSLSSESYIKITKGQGQQLYSTLSKGVHWEFFNSALVFDEATVKNAIRDTCLLVGHLGLASHFIPTAYASLQPQLALEAYLSFRKTLS
;
A
#
# COMPACT_ATOMS: atom_id res chain seq x y z
N MET A 1 -2.50 12.83 15.10
CA MET A 1 -1.85 11.56 14.69
C MET A 1 -2.13 11.36 13.22
N SER A 2 -1.23 10.74 12.45
CA SER A 2 -1.50 10.47 11.04
C SER A 2 -2.59 9.42 10.91
N ASP A 3 -3.69 9.71 10.20
CA ASP A 3 -4.80 8.77 9.99
C ASP A 3 -4.53 7.78 8.82
N ILE A 4 -3.25 7.48 8.54
CA ILE A 4 -2.89 6.64 7.38
C ILE A 4 -3.28 5.19 7.60
N GLY A 5 -3.13 4.63 8.80
CA GLY A 5 -3.58 3.28 9.14
C GLY A 5 -5.07 3.14 8.90
N ARG A 6 -5.88 4.11 9.34
CA ARG A 6 -7.32 4.15 9.07
C ARG A 6 -7.63 4.31 7.58
N LEU A 7 -6.92 5.18 6.87
CA LEU A 7 -7.09 5.35 5.42
C LEU A 7 -6.79 4.06 4.65
N ILE A 8 -5.81 3.27 5.09
CA ILE A 8 -5.39 2.07 4.37
C ILE A 8 -6.22 0.85 4.76
N CYS A 9 -6.46 0.65 6.06
CA CYS A 9 -7.14 -0.51 6.60
C CYS A 9 -8.67 -0.35 6.68
N GLY A 10 -9.17 0.89 6.58
CA GLY A 10 -10.59 1.19 6.67
C GLY A 10 -11.14 1.10 8.10
N GLU A 11 -12.45 0.88 8.21
CA GLU A 11 -13.18 0.78 9.49
C GLU A 11 -14.04 -0.49 9.52
N PRO A 12 -13.46 -1.63 9.94
CA PRO A 12 -14.18 -2.89 10.01
C PRO A 12 -15.27 -2.86 11.10
N LEU A 13 -16.54 -2.91 10.67
CA LEU A 13 -17.70 -2.82 11.58
C LEU A 13 -17.94 -4.13 12.36
N ALA A 14 -17.81 -5.27 11.71
CA ALA A 14 -18.06 -6.58 12.31
C ALA A 14 -16.81 -7.15 12.98
N ASP A 15 -16.99 -7.76 14.16
CA ASP A 15 -15.91 -8.50 14.82
C ASP A 15 -15.53 -9.76 14.04
N GLY A 16 -14.24 -10.13 14.11
CA GLY A 16 -13.70 -11.31 13.43
C GLY A 16 -12.22 -11.18 13.10
N LEU A 17 -11.67 -12.26 12.52
CA LEU A 17 -10.24 -12.35 12.19
C LEU A 17 -9.77 -11.24 11.25
N ALA A 18 -10.58 -10.89 10.23
CA ALA A 18 -10.24 -9.81 9.30
C ALA A 18 -10.10 -8.45 10.02
N LYS A 19 -11.01 -8.13 10.96
CA LYS A 19 -10.93 -6.93 11.79
C LYS A 19 -9.66 -6.91 12.63
N SER A 20 -9.37 -8.00 13.34
CA SER A 20 -8.17 -8.12 14.18
C SER A 20 -6.89 -7.94 13.36
N ALA A 21 -6.80 -8.59 12.20
CA ALA A 21 -5.64 -8.50 11.33
C ALA A 21 -5.47 -7.08 10.73
N LEU A 22 -6.54 -6.45 10.27
CA LEU A 22 -6.50 -5.08 9.74
C LEU A 22 -6.17 -4.05 10.84
N ASN A 23 -6.68 -4.21 12.06
CA ASN A 23 -6.32 -3.35 13.18
C ASN A 23 -4.84 -3.46 13.53
N GLN A 24 -4.29 -4.67 13.53
CA GLN A 24 -2.87 -4.88 13.78
C GLN A 24 -1.99 -4.25 12.67
N LEU A 25 -2.41 -4.37 11.42
CA LEU A 25 -1.76 -3.70 10.30
C LEU A 25 -1.84 -2.18 10.43
N ALA A 26 -3.01 -1.62 10.79
CA ALA A 26 -3.21 -0.19 10.99
C ALA A 26 -2.27 0.37 12.07
N LEU A 27 -2.19 -0.28 13.23
CA LEU A 27 -1.27 0.10 14.31
C LEU A 27 0.20 0.10 13.85
N SER A 28 0.59 -0.92 13.09
CA SER A 28 1.94 -1.01 12.53
C SER A 28 2.19 0.13 11.53
N ILE A 29 1.29 0.32 10.56
CA ILE A 29 1.38 1.38 9.55
C ILE A 29 1.50 2.75 10.23
N ASP A 30 0.65 3.07 11.20
CA ASP A 30 0.69 4.36 11.90
C ASP A 30 1.99 4.55 12.68
N ALA A 31 2.47 3.52 13.38
CA ALA A 31 3.71 3.59 14.15
C ALA A 31 4.94 3.81 13.26
N PHE A 32 5.01 3.14 12.11
CA PHE A 32 6.12 3.29 11.17
C PHE A 32 6.01 4.57 10.34
N ALA A 33 4.81 4.96 9.93
CA ALA A 33 4.57 6.22 9.23
C ALA A 33 4.90 7.42 10.12
N ALA A 34 4.53 7.40 11.40
CA ALA A 34 4.88 8.48 12.33
C ALA A 34 6.41 8.67 12.45
N ARG A 35 7.17 7.58 12.51
CA ARG A 35 8.64 7.63 12.53
C ARG A 35 9.21 8.14 11.20
N ALA A 36 8.68 7.67 10.08
CA ALA A 36 9.11 8.13 8.75
C ALA A 36 8.81 9.62 8.53
N VAL A 37 7.62 10.09 8.92
CA VAL A 37 7.22 11.50 8.83
C VAL A 37 8.05 12.39 9.75
N LYS A 38 8.46 11.89 10.92
CA LYS A 38 9.41 12.64 11.77
C LYS A 38 10.72 12.92 11.04
N ILE A 39 11.26 11.92 10.33
CA ILE A 39 12.48 12.08 9.52
C ILE A 39 12.29 13.10 8.39
N LEU A 40 11.07 13.21 7.82
CA LEU A 40 10.80 14.24 6.80
C LEU A 40 10.92 15.67 7.35
N LYS A 41 10.48 15.89 8.58
CA LYS A 41 10.31 17.23 9.17
C LYS A 41 11.55 17.73 9.90
N ASP A 42 12.25 16.83 10.56
CA ASP A 42 13.41 17.17 11.37
C ASP A 42 14.68 17.17 10.51
N GLU A 43 15.75 17.82 10.99
CA GLU A 43 17.10 17.57 10.46
C GLU A 43 17.44 16.10 10.71
N ALA A 44 17.81 15.36 9.66
CA ALA A 44 18.02 13.94 9.78
C ALA A 44 19.39 13.65 10.43
N SER A 45 19.39 13.03 11.60
CA SER A 45 20.60 12.44 12.16
C SER A 45 21.12 11.30 11.25
N VAL A 46 22.39 10.92 11.41
CA VAL A 46 22.97 9.77 10.69
C VAL A 46 22.14 8.50 10.91
N GLU A 47 21.64 8.29 12.13
CA GLU A 47 20.74 7.18 12.46
C GLU A 47 19.41 7.29 11.72
N ALA A 48 18.81 8.48 11.65
CA ALA A 48 17.57 8.71 10.92
C ALA A 48 17.74 8.42 9.42
N ILE A 49 18.87 8.80 8.82
CA ILE A 49 19.19 8.49 7.42
C ILE A 49 19.32 6.98 7.22
N ALA A 50 19.97 6.27 8.15
CA ALA A 50 20.12 4.81 8.07
C ALA A 50 18.79 4.06 8.23
N LEU A 51 17.92 4.50 9.15
CA LEU A 51 16.66 3.83 9.47
C LEU A 51 15.47 4.27 8.59
N GLY A 52 15.55 5.44 7.95
CA GLY A 52 14.49 5.98 7.10
C GLY A 52 14.00 5.02 6.01
N PRO A 53 14.90 4.38 5.24
CA PRO A 53 14.51 3.38 4.25
C PRO A 53 13.77 2.19 4.83
N PHE A 54 14.16 1.73 6.04
CA PHE A 54 13.48 0.65 6.72
C PHE A 54 12.05 1.04 7.12
N PHE A 55 11.86 2.22 7.72
CA PHE A 55 10.52 2.67 8.09
C PHE A 55 9.60 2.86 6.88
N ALA A 56 10.09 3.50 5.82
CA ALA A 56 9.33 3.63 4.57
C ALA A 56 9.01 2.26 3.97
N ARG A 57 9.95 1.31 3.99
CA ARG A 57 9.71 -0.03 3.46
C ARG A 57 8.59 -0.75 4.19
N VAL A 58 8.59 -0.68 5.52
CA VAL A 58 7.53 -1.31 6.33
C VAL A 58 6.18 -0.65 6.05
N VAL A 59 6.12 0.68 5.91
CA VAL A 59 4.89 1.38 5.51
C VAL A 59 4.40 0.89 4.15
N LEU A 60 5.28 0.81 3.15
CA LEU A 60 4.94 0.34 1.81
C LEU A 60 4.39 -1.09 1.81
N GLU A 61 5.12 -2.02 2.42
CA GLU A 61 4.74 -3.44 2.44
C GLU A 61 3.47 -3.69 3.24
N ASN A 62 3.35 -3.14 4.45
CA ASN A 62 2.16 -3.33 5.28
C ASN A 62 0.94 -2.67 4.68
N SER A 63 1.10 -1.52 4.01
CA SER A 63 -0.02 -0.88 3.32
C SER A 63 -0.51 -1.72 2.16
N CYS A 64 0.40 -2.25 1.33
CA CYS A 64 0.02 -3.17 0.26
C CYS A 64 -0.58 -4.48 0.81
N ALA A 65 -0.08 -5.02 1.93
CA ALA A 65 -0.64 -6.20 2.58
C ALA A 65 -2.07 -5.96 3.07
N ALA A 66 -2.33 -4.81 3.69
CA ALA A 66 -3.67 -4.41 4.11
C ALA A 66 -4.62 -4.26 2.91
N LEU A 67 -4.17 -3.63 1.82
CA LEU A 67 -4.96 -3.49 0.60
C LEU A 67 -5.26 -4.86 -0.05
N VAL A 68 -4.26 -5.74 -0.16
CA VAL A 68 -4.48 -7.13 -0.61
C VAL A 68 -5.52 -7.82 0.28
N GLY A 69 -5.41 -7.70 1.60
CA GLY A 69 -6.38 -8.27 2.53
C GLY A 69 -7.79 -7.66 2.43
N ARG A 70 -7.91 -6.40 2.02
CA ARG A 70 -9.22 -5.76 1.78
C ARG A 70 -9.85 -6.21 0.48
N LEU A 71 -9.05 -6.39 -0.58
CA LEU A 71 -9.52 -6.77 -1.92
C LEU A 71 -9.72 -8.30 -2.06
N ASP A 72 -8.91 -9.10 -1.37
CA ASP A 72 -9.05 -10.56 -1.22
C ASP A 72 -9.08 -10.92 0.27
N THR A 73 -10.25 -10.73 0.90
CA THR A 73 -10.42 -10.97 2.34
C THR A 73 -10.19 -12.42 2.75
N PHE A 74 -10.39 -13.38 1.85
CA PHE A 74 -10.05 -14.76 2.14
C PHE A 74 -8.55 -14.92 2.43
N ARG A 75 -7.68 -14.18 1.72
CA ARG A 75 -6.23 -14.21 1.92
C ARG A 75 -5.83 -13.85 3.35
N ILE A 76 -6.36 -12.75 3.89
CA ILE A 76 -6.01 -12.29 5.25
C ILE A 76 -6.64 -13.18 6.33
N LEU A 77 -7.85 -13.70 6.09
CA LEU A 77 -8.48 -14.67 6.99
C LEU A 77 -7.68 -15.96 7.08
N TYR A 78 -7.29 -16.53 5.94
CA TYR A 78 -6.48 -17.74 5.87
C TYR A 78 -5.13 -17.54 6.58
N LEU A 79 -4.45 -16.42 6.31
CA LEU A 79 -3.17 -16.11 6.94
C LEU A 79 -3.29 -15.98 8.46
N SER A 80 -4.30 -15.25 8.94
CA SER A 80 -4.55 -15.07 10.36
C SER A 80 -4.85 -16.40 11.05
N GLU A 81 -5.66 -17.26 10.42
CA GLU A 81 -5.99 -18.58 10.96
C GLU A 81 -4.77 -19.51 10.97
N PHE A 82 -4.01 -19.55 9.87
CA PHE A 82 -2.81 -20.38 9.75
C PHE A 82 -1.73 -20.01 10.77
N GLN A 83 -1.54 -18.71 11.04
CA GLN A 83 -0.59 -18.22 12.04
C GLN A 83 -1.01 -18.54 13.48
N GLY A 84 -2.29 -18.83 13.71
CA GLY A 84 -2.80 -19.28 15.00
C GLY A 84 -2.68 -20.79 15.25
N GLN A 85 -2.30 -21.58 14.24
CA GLN A 85 -2.20 -23.03 14.38
C GLN A 85 -0.90 -23.48 15.08
N PRO A 86 -0.90 -24.60 15.82
CA PRO A 86 0.30 -25.15 16.44
C PRO A 86 1.44 -25.46 15.46
N GLU A 87 1.11 -25.75 14.21
CA GLU A 87 2.06 -26.05 13.13
C GLU A 87 2.76 -24.79 12.58
N TYR A 88 2.36 -23.60 13.00
CA TYR A 88 3.04 -22.37 12.61
C TYR A 88 4.40 -22.26 13.31
N GLU A 89 5.47 -22.33 12.52
CA GLU A 89 6.85 -22.19 12.98
C GLU A 89 7.38 -20.77 12.69
N PRO A 90 7.58 -19.90 13.71
CA PRO A 90 8.04 -18.52 13.48
C PRO A 90 9.42 -18.43 12.79
N GLY A 91 10.27 -19.44 12.98
CA GLY A 91 11.61 -19.49 12.38
C GLY A 91 11.64 -19.92 10.92
N LYS A 92 10.51 -20.32 10.34
CA LYS A 92 10.42 -20.83 8.97
C LYS A 92 9.42 -20.02 8.17
N ARG A 93 9.88 -19.44 7.06
CA ARG A 93 8.97 -18.71 6.16
C ARG A 93 7.96 -19.69 5.55
N ALA A 94 6.69 -19.53 5.92
CA ALA A 94 5.60 -20.26 5.32
C ALA A 94 5.47 -19.91 3.83
N ARG A 95 5.22 -20.90 2.98
CA ARG A 95 4.99 -20.66 1.53
C ARG A 95 3.75 -19.82 1.28
N SER A 96 2.77 -19.92 2.18
CA SER A 96 1.55 -19.13 2.17
C SER A 96 1.74 -17.73 2.72
N ALA A 97 2.88 -17.38 3.32
CA ALA A 97 3.11 -16.04 3.88
C ALA A 97 2.91 -14.97 2.81
N PHE A 98 2.53 -13.77 3.25
CA PHE A 98 2.48 -12.61 2.37
C PHE A 98 3.83 -12.41 1.66
N SER A 99 3.78 -12.04 0.39
CA SER A 99 4.96 -11.80 -0.44
C SER A 99 4.73 -10.64 -1.38
N TRP A 100 5.70 -9.73 -1.43
CA TRP A 100 5.69 -8.62 -2.38
C TRP A 100 5.52 -9.11 -3.83
N PHE A 101 6.31 -10.10 -4.23
CA PHE A 101 6.12 -10.78 -5.51
C PHE A 101 5.13 -11.93 -5.31
N GLY A 102 4.05 -11.93 -6.10
CA GLY A 102 2.93 -12.87 -5.97
C GLY A 102 1.67 -12.19 -5.45
N ASP A 103 1.71 -11.55 -4.27
CA ASP A 103 0.52 -10.90 -3.69
C ASP A 103 0.38 -9.42 -4.11
N VAL A 104 1.49 -8.68 -4.30
CA VAL A 104 1.43 -7.25 -4.70
C VAL A 104 1.78 -7.09 -6.17
N MET A 105 3.00 -7.49 -6.52
CA MET A 105 3.48 -7.54 -7.90
C MET A 105 3.06 -8.88 -8.51
N PRO A 106 2.34 -8.88 -9.64
CA PRO A 106 2.02 -10.13 -10.32
C PRO A 106 3.32 -10.82 -10.76
N ALA A 107 3.30 -12.15 -10.81
CA ALA A 107 4.36 -12.90 -11.49
C ALA A 107 4.41 -12.49 -12.98
N ASP A 108 5.55 -12.69 -13.65
CA ASP A 108 5.72 -12.33 -15.05
C ASP A 108 4.72 -13.09 -15.94
N GLU A 109 3.63 -12.41 -16.28
CA GLU A 109 2.65 -12.91 -17.24
C GLU A 109 3.12 -12.54 -18.64
N LYS A 110 3.54 -13.55 -19.42
CA LYS A 110 3.59 -13.43 -20.87
C LYS A 110 2.23 -12.92 -21.34
N ASN A 111 2.22 -11.96 -22.27
CA ASN A 111 1.01 -11.30 -22.81
C ASN A 111 -0.04 -12.32 -23.29
N ALA A 112 -0.83 -12.85 -22.35
CA ALA A 112 -2.01 -13.63 -22.61
C ALA A 112 -3.19 -12.65 -22.73
N ASP A 113 -4.11 -12.97 -23.63
CA ASP A 113 -5.39 -12.28 -23.71
C ASP A 113 -6.10 -12.38 -22.35
N LEU A 114 -6.41 -11.25 -21.70
CA LEU A 114 -6.89 -11.24 -20.31
C LEU A 114 -8.20 -12.01 -20.13
N TRP A 115 -9.07 -11.96 -21.14
CA TRP A 115 -10.46 -12.41 -21.10
C TRP A 115 -10.66 -13.55 -22.11
N ASN A 116 -10.20 -14.74 -21.74
CA ASN A 116 -10.33 -15.93 -22.57
C ASN A 116 -11.18 -16.99 -21.85
N ILE A 117 -12.08 -17.65 -22.57
CA ILE A 117 -12.97 -18.71 -22.04
C ILE A 117 -12.20 -19.93 -21.51
N ASP A 118 -11.01 -20.18 -22.05
CA ASP A 118 -10.15 -21.30 -21.67
C ASP A 118 -9.28 -20.99 -20.44
N HIS A 119 -9.44 -19.80 -19.84
CA HIS A 119 -8.71 -19.44 -18.63
C HIS A 119 -9.19 -20.23 -17.42
N ASP A 120 -8.26 -20.95 -16.80
CA ASP A 120 -8.45 -21.54 -15.48
C ASP A 120 -8.47 -20.42 -14.42
N VAL A 121 -9.54 -20.36 -13.62
CA VAL A 121 -9.72 -19.39 -12.54
C VAL A 121 -8.55 -19.41 -11.55
N SER A 122 -7.93 -20.57 -11.32
CA SER A 122 -6.77 -20.71 -10.44
C SER A 122 -5.50 -20.02 -10.98
N LYS A 123 -5.46 -19.72 -12.27
CA LYS A 123 -4.35 -19.04 -12.96
C LYS A 123 -4.59 -17.53 -13.11
N ILE A 124 -5.79 -17.03 -12.75
CA ILE A 124 -6.08 -15.60 -12.75
C ILE A 124 -5.33 -14.95 -11.59
N SER A 125 -4.43 -14.02 -11.90
CA SER A 125 -3.64 -13.33 -10.89
C SER A 125 -4.49 -12.38 -10.06
N ARG A 126 -4.49 -12.62 -8.76
CA ARG A 126 -5.12 -11.75 -7.74
C ARG A 126 -4.13 -10.79 -7.08
N ALA A 127 -2.94 -10.64 -7.66
CA ALA A 127 -1.97 -9.69 -7.16
C ALA A 127 -2.52 -8.27 -7.23
N LEU A 128 -2.18 -7.42 -6.26
CA LEU A 128 -2.69 -6.05 -6.13
C LEU A 128 -2.58 -5.24 -7.43
N PHE A 129 -1.47 -5.41 -8.16
CA PHE A 129 -1.17 -4.73 -9.42
C PHE A 129 -1.24 -5.65 -10.65
N SER A 130 -2.06 -6.72 -10.58
CA SER A 130 -2.34 -7.55 -11.75
C SER A 130 -3.23 -6.81 -12.75
N LYS A 131 -3.17 -7.20 -14.03
CA LYS A 131 -4.02 -6.59 -15.07
C LYS A 131 -5.51 -6.88 -14.84
N HIS A 132 -5.83 -8.02 -14.23
CA HIS A 132 -7.21 -8.38 -13.87
C HIS A 132 -7.76 -7.49 -12.77
N ILE A 133 -7.02 -7.30 -11.68
CA ILE A 133 -7.43 -6.43 -10.57
C ILE A 133 -7.47 -4.97 -11.02
N ASP A 134 -6.53 -4.54 -11.88
CA ASP A 134 -6.57 -3.20 -12.50
C ASP A 134 -7.91 -2.96 -13.22
N ARG A 135 -8.26 -3.83 -14.16
CA ARG A 135 -9.46 -3.65 -14.98
C ARG A 135 -10.77 -3.78 -14.19
N VAL A 136 -10.85 -4.70 -13.23
CA VAL A 136 -12.10 -5.01 -12.52
C VAL A 136 -12.30 -4.15 -11.28
N CYS A 137 -11.24 -3.78 -10.58
CA CYS A 137 -11.33 -3.07 -9.31
C CYS A 137 -10.80 -1.63 -9.43
N TRP A 138 -9.56 -1.45 -9.88
CA TRP A 138 -8.91 -0.14 -9.79
C TRP A 138 -9.45 0.90 -10.76
N GLN A 139 -9.61 0.57 -12.05
CA GLN A 139 -10.08 1.54 -13.05
C GLN A 139 -11.45 2.13 -12.66
N PRO A 140 -12.49 1.32 -12.35
CA PRO A 140 -13.78 1.88 -11.94
C PRO A 140 -13.71 2.65 -10.62
N ALA A 141 -12.89 2.20 -9.66
CA ALA A 141 -12.74 2.87 -8.38
C ALA A 141 -12.05 4.23 -8.52
N VAL A 142 -11.04 4.34 -9.39
CA VAL A 142 -10.36 5.61 -9.67
C VAL A 142 -11.31 6.57 -10.39
N GLU A 143 -12.12 6.10 -11.34
CA GLU A 143 -13.15 6.93 -12.00
C GLU A 143 -14.15 7.49 -10.98
N ASN A 144 -14.74 6.62 -10.15
CA ASN A 144 -15.67 7.03 -9.11
C ASN A 144 -15.04 7.99 -8.08
N MET A 145 -13.76 7.75 -7.72
CA MET A 145 -13.00 8.62 -6.84
C MET A 145 -12.81 10.01 -7.47
N LEU A 146 -12.40 10.07 -8.74
CA LEU A 146 -12.19 11.33 -9.44
C LEU A 146 -13.48 12.14 -9.56
N ASP A 147 -14.59 11.47 -9.90
CA ASP A 147 -15.91 12.10 -9.94
C ASP A 147 -16.27 12.70 -8.57
N TYR A 148 -16.10 11.94 -7.48
CA TYR A 148 -16.37 12.41 -6.13
C TYR A 148 -15.48 13.58 -5.71
N VAL A 149 -14.17 13.46 -5.94
CA VAL A 149 -13.17 14.47 -5.57
C VAL A 149 -13.39 15.76 -6.36
N SER A 150 -13.72 15.67 -7.65
CA SER A 150 -14.00 16.84 -8.49
C SER A 150 -15.22 17.63 -8.00
N ALA A 151 -16.23 16.96 -7.44
CA ALA A 151 -17.41 17.57 -6.87
C ALA A 151 -17.18 18.17 -5.46
N SER A 152 -16.16 17.70 -4.74
CA SER A 152 -15.92 18.03 -3.32
C SER A 152 -15.18 19.35 -3.08
N GLY A 153 -14.75 20.05 -4.14
CA GLY A 153 -14.14 21.39 -4.07
C GLY A 153 -12.67 21.45 -4.46
N SER A 154 -12.03 22.61 -4.27
CA SER A 154 -10.71 22.96 -4.82
C SER A 154 -9.59 23.00 -3.77
N ASP A 155 -9.47 21.98 -2.92
CA ASP A 155 -8.31 21.88 -2.00
C ASP A 155 -7.02 21.68 -2.84
N PRO A 156 -5.98 22.53 -2.67
CA PRO A 156 -4.73 22.40 -3.43
C PRO A 156 -4.05 21.03 -3.30
N LEU A 157 -4.26 20.32 -2.18
CA LEU A 157 -3.71 18.98 -1.95
C LEU A 157 -4.33 17.92 -2.86
N LEU A 158 -5.48 18.21 -3.49
CA LEU A 158 -6.18 17.32 -4.41
C LEU A 158 -5.74 17.48 -5.87
N ARG A 159 -4.89 18.46 -6.20
CA ARG A 159 -4.44 18.70 -7.59
C ARG A 159 -3.77 17.48 -8.21
N GLU A 160 -2.96 16.78 -7.42
CA GLU A 160 -2.28 15.57 -7.86
C GLU A 160 -3.27 14.44 -8.11
N ILE A 161 -4.25 14.23 -7.22
CA ILE A 161 -5.33 13.25 -7.40
C ILE A 161 -6.12 13.55 -8.68
N LEU A 162 -6.53 14.80 -8.89
CA LEU A 162 -7.30 15.22 -10.06
C LEU A 162 -6.53 15.12 -11.38
N SER A 163 -5.21 14.93 -11.33
CA SER A 163 -4.37 14.71 -12.52
C SER A 163 -4.22 13.24 -12.90
N LEU A 164 -4.75 12.31 -12.08
CA LEU A 164 -4.67 10.88 -12.34
C LEU A 164 -5.56 10.48 -13.52
N SER A 165 -5.18 9.38 -14.17
CA SER A 165 -5.95 8.74 -15.24
C SER A 165 -6.23 7.30 -14.82
N SER A 166 -7.50 6.88 -14.83
CA SER A 166 -7.90 5.51 -14.47
C SER A 166 -7.16 4.47 -15.31
N GLU A 167 -7.10 4.67 -16.63
CA GLU A 167 -6.43 3.78 -17.59
C GLU A 167 -4.93 3.58 -17.33
N SER A 168 -4.24 4.59 -16.81
CA SER A 168 -2.79 4.54 -16.58
C SER A 168 -2.40 4.40 -15.11
N TYR A 169 -3.37 4.49 -14.19
CA TYR A 169 -3.15 4.53 -12.75
C TYR A 169 -2.29 3.36 -12.27
N ILE A 170 -2.75 2.11 -12.44
CA ILE A 170 -2.00 0.95 -11.94
C ILE A 170 -0.69 0.75 -12.69
N LYS A 171 -0.59 1.09 -13.96
CA LYS A 171 0.69 1.04 -14.68
C LYS A 171 1.73 1.95 -14.02
N ILE A 172 1.35 3.18 -13.69
CA ILE A 172 2.22 4.17 -13.05
C ILE A 172 2.52 3.77 -11.60
N THR A 173 1.48 3.51 -10.82
CA THR A 173 1.57 3.11 -9.40
C THR A 173 2.38 1.83 -9.21
N LYS A 174 2.25 0.84 -10.09
CA LYS A 174 3.08 -0.38 -10.09
C LYS A 174 4.55 -0.04 -10.33
N GLY A 175 4.85 0.77 -11.35
CA GLY A 175 6.23 1.20 -11.64
C GLY A 175 6.87 1.95 -10.49
N GLN A 176 6.13 2.90 -9.89
CA GLN A 176 6.56 3.64 -8.71
C GLN A 176 6.78 2.71 -7.51
N GLY A 177 5.82 1.81 -7.22
CA GLY A 177 5.93 0.85 -6.14
C GLY A 177 7.13 -0.09 -6.30
N GLN A 178 7.41 -0.55 -7.52
CA GLN A 178 8.58 -1.40 -7.81
C GLN A 178 9.90 -0.64 -7.63
N GLN A 179 9.96 0.61 -8.10
CA GLN A 179 11.12 1.46 -7.92
C GLN A 179 11.38 1.74 -6.43
N LEU A 180 10.35 2.14 -5.68
CA LEU A 180 10.45 2.39 -4.25
C LEU A 180 10.85 1.14 -3.48
N TYR A 181 10.23 0.00 -3.78
CA TYR A 181 10.62 -1.28 -3.18
C TYR A 181 12.11 -1.56 -3.41
N SER A 182 12.59 -1.46 -4.65
CA SER A 182 14.00 -1.69 -4.96
C SER A 182 14.95 -0.72 -4.25
N THR A 183 14.64 0.58 -4.26
CA THR A 183 15.43 1.61 -3.57
C THR A 183 15.50 1.33 -2.06
N LEU A 184 14.35 1.10 -1.44
CA LEU A 184 14.25 0.91 0.01
C LEU A 184 14.88 -0.40 0.48
N SER A 185 14.88 -1.45 -0.37
CA SER A 185 15.54 -2.74 -0.09
C SER A 185 17.02 -2.57 0.28
N LYS A 186 17.70 -1.62 -0.35
CA LYS A 186 19.15 -1.42 -0.14
C LYS A 186 19.47 -0.98 1.29
N GLY A 187 18.56 -0.22 1.91
CA GLY A 187 18.67 0.18 3.32
C GLY A 187 18.25 -0.91 4.31
N VAL A 188 17.46 -1.90 3.88
CA VAL A 188 17.01 -3.02 4.72
C VAL A 188 18.01 -4.18 4.72
N HIS A 189 18.56 -4.54 3.54
CA HIS A 189 19.52 -5.64 3.39
C HIS A 189 20.97 -5.23 3.70
N TRP A 190 21.19 -3.98 4.12
CA TRP A 190 22.49 -3.38 4.41
C TRP A 190 23.54 -3.70 3.33
N GLU A 191 23.25 -3.30 2.09
CA GLU A 191 24.16 -3.52 0.95
C GLU A 191 25.25 -2.43 0.85
N PHE A 192 25.25 -1.45 1.76
CA PHE A 192 26.14 -0.30 1.76
C PHE A 192 27.45 -0.59 2.48
N PHE A 193 28.35 -1.32 1.83
CA PHE A 193 29.72 -1.54 2.31
C PHE A 193 30.67 -0.36 2.01
N ASN A 194 30.19 0.64 1.27
CA ASN A 194 30.93 1.84 0.91
C ASN A 194 30.13 3.08 1.35
N SER A 195 30.74 3.97 2.13
CA SER A 195 30.11 5.20 2.62
C SER A 195 29.66 6.14 1.50
N ALA A 196 30.26 6.06 0.31
CA ALA A 196 29.83 6.81 -0.87
C ALA A 196 28.50 6.30 -1.48
N LEU A 197 28.05 5.10 -1.11
CA LEU A 197 26.79 4.52 -1.59
C LEU A 197 25.65 4.71 -0.58
N VAL A 198 25.94 5.17 0.64
CA VAL A 198 24.93 5.48 1.64
C VAL A 198 24.04 6.59 1.10
N PHE A 199 22.73 6.42 1.23
CA PHE A 199 21.79 7.45 0.81
C PHE A 199 22.07 8.77 1.53
N ASP A 200 22.04 9.86 0.78
CA ASP A 200 21.99 11.19 1.39
C ASP A 200 20.59 11.46 1.98
N GLU A 201 20.52 12.48 2.83
CA GLU A 201 19.28 12.89 3.49
C GLU A 201 18.16 13.18 2.49
N ALA A 202 18.48 13.83 1.37
CA ALA A 202 17.51 14.20 0.35
C ALA A 202 16.87 12.95 -0.29
N THR A 203 17.68 11.93 -0.59
CA THR A 203 17.23 10.67 -1.15
C THR A 203 16.32 9.92 -0.18
N VAL A 204 16.70 9.86 1.10
CA VAL A 204 15.86 9.22 2.13
C VAL A 204 14.54 9.97 2.30
N LYS A 205 14.57 11.31 2.43
CA LYS A 205 13.36 12.12 2.57
C LYS A 205 12.45 12.00 1.35
N ASN A 206 12.99 11.98 0.14
CA ASN A 206 12.19 11.79 -1.07
C ASN A 206 11.58 10.39 -1.11
N ALA A 207 12.35 9.34 -0.83
CA ALA A 207 11.82 7.97 -0.81
C ALA A 207 10.69 7.81 0.23
N ILE A 208 10.83 8.42 1.42
CA ILE A 208 9.75 8.43 2.43
C ILE A 208 8.52 9.16 1.91
N ARG A 209 8.69 10.38 1.36
CA ARG A 209 7.58 11.18 0.85
C ARG A 209 6.84 10.44 -0.26
N ASP A 210 7.57 9.92 -1.24
CA ASP A 210 7.01 9.17 -2.37
C ASP A 210 6.29 7.90 -1.91
N THR A 211 6.83 7.20 -0.91
CA THR A 211 6.14 6.06 -0.29
C THR A 211 4.81 6.48 0.34
N CYS A 212 4.83 7.52 1.16
CA CYS A 212 3.63 8.04 1.82
C CYS A 212 2.58 8.50 0.80
N LEU A 213 2.99 9.20 -0.26
CA LEU A 213 2.11 9.62 -1.35
C LEU A 213 1.48 8.43 -2.07
N LEU A 214 2.30 7.46 -2.48
CA LEU A 214 1.87 6.27 -3.19
C LEU A 214 0.80 5.51 -2.40
N VAL A 215 1.08 5.20 -1.12
CA VAL A 215 0.14 4.45 -0.30
C VAL A 215 -1.08 5.29 0.03
N GLY A 216 -0.94 6.60 0.24
CA GLY A 216 -2.07 7.51 0.45
C GLY A 216 -3.05 7.52 -0.73
N HIS A 217 -2.54 7.55 -1.97
CA HIS A 217 -3.36 7.48 -3.18
C HIS A 217 -4.07 6.14 -3.30
N LEU A 218 -3.35 5.04 -3.08
CA LEU A 218 -3.92 3.70 -3.09
C LEU A 218 -4.99 3.53 -2.01
N GLY A 219 -4.74 4.05 -0.81
CA GLY A 219 -5.68 4.05 0.31
C GLY A 219 -6.97 4.78 -0.04
N LEU A 220 -6.88 6.01 -0.56
CA LEU A 220 -8.05 6.78 -0.97
C LEU A 220 -8.85 6.04 -2.06
N ALA A 221 -8.20 5.64 -3.16
CA ALA A 221 -8.86 4.97 -4.27
C ALA A 221 -9.52 3.65 -3.85
N SER A 222 -8.93 2.92 -2.91
CA SER A 222 -9.46 1.62 -2.46
C SER A 222 -10.84 1.69 -1.80
N HIS A 223 -11.23 2.83 -1.23
CA HIS A 223 -12.56 3.01 -0.63
C HIS A 223 -13.68 3.15 -1.65
N PHE A 224 -13.32 3.34 -2.93
CA PHE A 224 -14.27 3.39 -4.04
C PHE A 224 -14.41 2.03 -4.74
N ILE A 225 -13.75 0.98 -4.23
CA ILE A 225 -13.94 -0.41 -4.67
C ILE A 225 -15.12 -1.00 -3.89
N PRO A 226 -16.25 -1.35 -4.54
CA PRO A 226 -17.47 -1.77 -3.83
C PRO A 226 -17.31 -3.03 -2.97
N THR A 227 -16.43 -3.94 -3.38
CA THR A 227 -16.18 -5.21 -2.70
C THR A 227 -15.03 -5.14 -1.70
N ALA A 228 -14.32 -4.02 -1.59
CA ALA A 228 -13.23 -3.89 -0.64
C ALA A 228 -13.79 -3.90 0.78
N TYR A 229 -13.31 -4.85 1.58
CA TYR A 229 -13.73 -4.98 2.97
C TYR A 229 -13.35 -3.73 3.78
N ALA A 230 -14.20 -3.40 4.77
CA ALA A 230 -14.01 -2.30 5.71
C ALA A 230 -13.92 -0.89 5.07
N SER A 231 -14.44 -0.69 3.86
CA SER A 231 -14.36 0.62 3.19
C SER A 231 -15.06 1.72 3.98
N LEU A 232 -14.40 2.88 4.07
CA LEU A 232 -14.95 4.10 4.63
C LEU A 232 -15.96 4.70 3.67
N GLN A 233 -16.88 5.51 4.19
CA GLN A 233 -17.68 6.39 3.35
C GLN A 233 -16.76 7.37 2.59
N PRO A 234 -17.05 7.73 1.32
CA PRO A 234 -16.19 8.59 0.50
C PRO A 234 -15.72 9.87 1.19
N GLN A 235 -16.63 10.53 1.93
CA GLN A 235 -16.31 11.73 2.71
C GLN A 235 -15.23 11.47 3.78
N LEU A 236 -15.38 10.39 4.57
CA LEU A 236 -14.44 10.03 5.62
C LEU A 236 -13.09 9.59 5.04
N ALA A 237 -13.10 8.88 3.90
CA ALA A 237 -11.88 8.53 3.19
C ALA A 237 -11.12 9.78 2.72
N LEU A 238 -11.84 10.75 2.15
CA LEU A 238 -11.25 12.02 1.69
C LEU A 238 -10.70 12.85 2.86
N GLU A 239 -11.44 12.95 3.96
CA GLU A 239 -10.97 13.62 5.18
C GLU A 239 -9.70 12.98 5.75
N ALA A 240 -9.66 11.64 5.84
CA ALA A 240 -8.47 10.91 6.29
C ALA A 240 -7.28 11.14 5.35
N TYR A 241 -7.50 11.13 4.03
CA TYR A 241 -6.47 11.45 3.03
C TYR A 241 -5.92 12.87 3.21
N LEU A 242 -6.80 13.88 3.33
CA LEU A 242 -6.39 15.27 3.51
C LEU A 242 -5.68 15.50 4.85
N SER A 243 -6.17 14.89 5.93
CA SER A 243 -5.52 14.88 7.25
C SER A 243 -4.09 14.36 7.12
N PHE A 244 -3.92 13.19 6.48
CA PHE A 244 -2.62 12.60 6.25
C PHE A 244 -1.72 13.45 5.35
N ARG A 245 -2.21 13.98 4.22
CA ARG A 245 -1.43 14.83 3.30
C ARG A 245 -0.86 16.08 3.96
N LYS A 246 -1.63 16.71 4.86
CA LYS A 246 -1.15 17.84 5.68
C LYS A 246 0.01 17.47 6.59
N THR A 247 0.14 16.20 6.98
CA THR A 247 1.30 15.75 7.77
C THR A 247 2.59 15.62 6.95
N LEU A 248 2.48 15.52 5.62
CA LEU A 248 3.63 15.39 4.70
C LEU A 248 4.13 16.74 4.15
N SER A 249 3.35 17.79 4.36
CA SER A 249 3.70 19.19 4.07
C SER A 249 4.53 19.77 5.20
#